data_AF-A0A2M8CKC3-F1
#
_entry.id   AF-A0A2M8CKC3-F1
#
_cell.length_a   1.000
_cell.length_b   1.000
_cell.length_c   1.000
_cell.angle_alpha   90.00
_cell.angle_beta   90.00
_cell.angle_gamma   90.00
#
_symmetry.space_group_name_H-M   'P 1'
#
loop_
_entity.id
_entity.type
_entity.pdbx_description
1 polymer ?
#
loop_
_entity_poly.entity_id
_entity_poly.type
_entity_poly.pdbx_seq_one_letter_code
_entity_poly.pdbx_strand_id
1 'polypeptide(L)'
;YNSNGTTGPSGQGANLLIGQMSAKTLTLSKFDVFAEVSYPITPLIKANLNGIVNPLDHSAYAGPNVSFNLTQNLGLMVMSQVFLGKSGTEFGGYGQIYYFRLKYSF
;
A
#
# COMPACT_ATOMS: atom_id res chain seq x y z
N TYR A 1 11.98 -3.38 -11.64
CA TYR A 1 13.44 -3.25 -11.82
C TYR A 1 13.77 -1.80 -12.09
N ASN A 2 14.31 -1.10 -11.09
CA ASN A 2 14.75 0.28 -11.23
C ASN A 2 16.28 0.32 -11.29
N SER A 3 16.87 0.55 -12.47
CA SER A 3 18.33 0.55 -12.62
C SER A 3 19.02 1.71 -11.90
N ASN A 4 18.27 2.75 -11.51
CA ASN A 4 18.73 3.90 -10.74
C ASN A 4 18.43 3.79 -9.23
N GLY A 5 17.87 2.66 -8.78
CA GLY A 5 17.59 2.42 -7.37
C GLY A 5 18.87 2.34 -6.54
N THR A 6 18.82 2.87 -5.32
CA THR A 6 19.94 2.80 -4.37
C THR A 6 20.00 1.41 -3.73
N THR A 7 21.21 0.96 -3.37
CA THR A 7 21.43 -0.26 -2.57
C THR A 7 21.54 0.03 -1.07
N GLY A 8 21.31 1.29 -0.67
CA GLY A 8 21.26 1.75 0.72
C GLY A 8 19.85 2.21 1.14
N PRO A 9 19.68 2.76 2.36
CA PRO A 9 18.37 3.14 2.90
C PRO A 9 17.64 4.15 1.99
N SER A 10 16.50 3.74 1.43
CA SER A 10 15.73 4.45 0.40
C SER A 10 14.53 5.24 0.95
N GLY A 11 14.64 5.79 2.16
CA GLY A 11 13.58 6.58 2.78
C GLY A 11 13.21 7.82 1.97
N GLN A 12 11.98 7.87 1.44
CA GLN A 12 11.51 8.96 0.57
C GLN A 12 10.65 10.04 1.27
N GLY A 13 10.49 9.95 2.59
CA GLY A 13 9.54 10.77 3.34
C GLY A 13 8.12 10.75 2.76
N ALA A 14 7.34 11.80 3.03
CA ALA A 14 5.96 11.92 2.56
C ALA A 14 5.78 11.95 1.02
N ASN A 15 6.86 11.93 0.23
CA ASN A 15 6.80 11.98 -1.22
C ASN A 15 6.21 10.70 -1.85
N LEU A 16 6.23 9.58 -1.11
CA LEU A 16 5.57 8.32 -1.49
C LEU A 16 4.03 8.37 -1.37
N LEU A 17 3.46 9.45 -0.82
CA LEU A 17 2.01 9.61 -0.69
C LEU A 17 1.45 10.78 -1.53
N ILE A 18 2.31 11.71 -1.97
CA ILE A 18 1.89 13.01 -2.54
C ILE A 18 2.57 13.32 -3.88
N GLY A 19 3.64 12.60 -4.27
CA GLY A 19 4.38 12.82 -5.51
C GLY A 19 3.71 12.18 -6.74
N GLN A 20 3.81 12.83 -7.90
CA GLN A 20 3.51 12.20 -9.20
C GLN A 20 4.48 11.03 -9.44
N MET A 21 4.07 9.83 -9.01
CA MET A 21 4.90 8.65 -9.21
C MET A 21 4.81 8.18 -10.66
N SER A 22 5.96 8.14 -11.33
CA SER A 22 6.13 7.45 -12.60
C SER A 22 6.65 6.03 -12.33
N ALA A 23 6.45 5.08 -13.25
CA ALA A 23 6.94 3.70 -13.11
C ALA A 23 8.46 3.59 -12.88
N LYS A 24 9.21 4.67 -13.14
CA LYS A 24 10.66 4.80 -12.87
C LYS A 24 11.03 5.39 -11.49
N THR A 25 10.08 5.98 -10.77
CA THR A 25 10.28 6.61 -9.46
C THR A 25 9.37 6.02 -8.37
N LEU A 26 8.55 5.02 -8.71
CA LEU A 26 7.61 4.38 -7.79
C LEU A 26 8.32 3.70 -6.60
N THR A 27 9.56 3.25 -6.80
CA THR A 27 10.38 2.67 -5.74
C THR A 27 11.84 3.14 -5.88
N LEU A 28 12.44 3.55 -4.77
CA LEU A 28 13.87 3.92 -4.71
C LEU A 28 14.76 2.67 -4.60
N SER A 29 14.16 1.50 -4.33
CA SER A 29 14.84 0.22 -4.34
C SER A 29 15.05 -0.34 -5.74
N LYS A 30 16.16 -1.06 -5.96
CA LYS A 30 16.39 -1.76 -7.23
C LYS A 30 15.38 -2.88 -7.47
N PHE A 31 14.85 -3.47 -6.40
CA PHE A 31 14.00 -4.65 -6.42
C PHE A 31 12.95 -4.60 -5.31
N ASP A 32 11.68 -4.73 -5.69
CA ASP A 32 10.54 -4.82 -4.78
C ASP A 32 9.63 -5.95 -5.23
N VAL A 33 9.10 -6.69 -4.26
CA VAL A 33 8.16 -7.76 -4.49
C VAL A 33 6.78 -7.28 -4.08
N PHE A 34 5.87 -7.19 -5.05
CA PHE A 34 4.46 -6.89 -4.80
C PHE A 34 3.64 -8.18 -4.82
N ALA A 35 2.74 -8.32 -3.86
CA ALA A 35 1.76 -9.39 -3.81
C ALA A 35 0.40 -8.84 -3.40
N GLU A 36 -0.66 -9.37 -4.02
CA GLU A 36 -2.04 -9.04 -3.67
C GLU A 36 -2.89 -10.31 -3.64
N VAL A 37 -3.71 -10.43 -2.59
CA VAL A 37 -4.71 -11.48 -2.43
C VAL A 37 -6.07 -10.82 -2.26
N SER A 38 -7.03 -11.23 -3.08
CA SER A 38 -8.40 -10.71 -3.07
C SER A 38 -9.37 -11.88 -2.92
N TYR A 39 -10.22 -11.84 -1.90
CA TYR A 39 -11.23 -12.87 -1.65
C TYR A 39 -12.62 -12.26 -1.44
N PRO A 40 -13.61 -12.60 -2.29
CA PRO A 40 -15.00 -12.24 -2.08
C PRO A 40 -15.62 -13.17 -1.04
N ILE A 41 -15.69 -12.71 0.21
CA ILE A 41 -16.29 -13.50 1.32
C ILE A 41 -17.79 -13.72 1.04
N THR A 42 -18.46 -12.67 0.56
CA THR A 42 -19.86 -12.73 0.10
C THR A 42 -20.04 -11.83 -1.13
N PRO A 43 -21.17 -11.87 -1.84
CA PRO A 43 -21.47 -10.92 -2.92
C PRO A 43 -21.43 -9.44 -2.48
N LEU A 44 -21.58 -9.18 -1.18
CA LEU A 44 -21.58 -7.83 -0.61
C LEU A 44 -20.25 -7.48 0.07
N ILE A 45 -19.42 -8.47 0.44
CA ILE A 45 -18.21 -8.27 1.23
C ILE A 45 -17.00 -8.80 0.48
N LYS A 46 -16.05 -7.90 0.20
CA LYS A 46 -14.77 -8.23 -0.43
C LYS A 46 -13.63 -7.88 0.51
N ALA A 47 -12.80 -8.86 0.85
CA ALA A 47 -11.55 -8.62 1.56
C ALA A 47 -10.40 -8.65 0.55
N ASN A 48 -9.48 -7.69 0.66
CA ASN A 48 -8.24 -7.71 -0.10
C ASN A 48 -7.07 -7.38 0.83
N LEU A 49 -5.93 -7.98 0.55
CA LEU A 49 -4.68 -7.74 1.24
C LEU A 49 -3.62 -7.57 0.17
N ASN A 50 -3.05 -6.37 0.07
CA ASN A 50 -1.88 -6.12 -0.75
C ASN A 50 -0.66 -5.89 0.15
N GLY A 51 0.52 -6.14 -0.39
CA GLY A 51 1.77 -5.85 0.29
C GLY A 51 2.91 -5.68 -0.68
N ILE A 52 3.88 -4.88 -0.27
CA ILE A 52 5.14 -4.67 -0.97
C ILE A 52 6.24 -5.03 0.02
N VAL A 53 7.18 -5.88 -0.38
CA VAL A 53 8.37 -6.17 0.42
C VAL A 53 9.59 -5.76 -0.38
N ASN A 54 10.43 -4.95 0.25
CA ASN A 54 11.72 -4.56 -0.25
C ASN A 54 12.80 -5.41 0.45
N PRO A 55 13.34 -6.47 -0.20
CA PRO A 55 14.36 -7.32 0.41
C PRO A 55 15.73 -6.63 0.55
N LEU A 56 15.96 -5.47 -0.06
CA LEU A 56 17.25 -4.76 -0.01
C LEU A 56 17.40 -3.90 1.23
N ASP A 57 16.34 -3.23 1.67
CA ASP A 57 16.33 -2.41 2.89
C ASP A 57 15.57 -3.07 4.06
N HIS A 58 15.08 -4.30 3.85
CA HIS A 58 14.25 -5.08 4.77
C HIS A 58 13.00 -4.32 5.26
N SER A 59 12.44 -3.45 4.43
CA SER A 59 11.19 -2.77 4.71
C SER A 59 10.02 -3.42 3.97
N ALA A 60 8.83 -3.30 4.55
CA ALA A 60 7.62 -3.87 4.02
C ALA A 60 6.43 -2.94 4.22
N TYR A 61 5.48 -3.01 3.30
CA TYR A 61 4.20 -2.35 3.35
C TYR A 61 3.12 -3.43 3.29
N ALA A 62 2.07 -3.28 4.10
CA ALA A 62 0.88 -4.11 4.03
C ALA A 62 -0.37 -3.22 4.05
N GLY A 63 -1.24 -3.41 3.06
CA GLY A 63 -2.49 -2.69 2.88
C GLY A 63 -3.74 -3.58 2.96
N PRO A 64 -4.16 -4.04 4.15
CA PRO A 64 -5.45 -4.69 4.30
C PRO A 64 -6.60 -3.73 3.94
N ASN A 65 -7.59 -4.23 3.21
CA ASN A 65 -8.84 -3.52 2.97
C ASN A 65 -10.03 -4.46 2.92
N VAL A 66 -11.16 -3.99 3.43
CA VAL A 66 -12.44 -4.68 3.37
C VAL A 66 -13.48 -3.73 2.83
N SER A 67 -14.16 -4.15 1.77
CA SER A 67 -15.24 -3.43 1.12
C SER A 67 -16.57 -4.10 1.42
N PHE A 68 -17.55 -3.30 1.82
CA PHE A 68 -18.91 -3.68 2.13
C PHE A 68 -19.88 -2.90 1.24
N ASN A 69 -20.62 -3.57 0.40
CA ASN A 69 -21.72 -2.99 -0.37
C ASN A 69 -23.00 -3.14 0.44
N LEU A 70 -23.48 -2.06 1.08
CA LEU A 70 -24.70 -2.08 1.88
C LEU A 70 -25.94 -2.15 0.98
N THR A 71 -25.90 -1.47 -0.16
CA THR A 71 -26.92 -1.51 -1.22
C THR A 71 -26.24 -1.43 -2.58
N GLN A 72 -26.99 -1.54 -3.67
CA GLN A 72 -26.45 -1.36 -5.04
C GLN A 72 -25.77 0.01 -5.24
N ASN A 73 -26.16 1.00 -4.43
CA ASN A 73 -25.76 2.40 -4.59
C ASN A 73 -24.89 2.91 -3.43
N LEU A 74 -24.70 2.13 -2.36
CA LEU A 74 -23.95 2.54 -1.18
C LEU A 74 -22.88 1.51 -0.84
N GLY A 75 -21.62 1.90 -1.01
CA GLY A 75 -20.45 1.13 -0.62
C GLY A 75 -19.69 1.80 0.53
N LEU A 76 -19.28 1.00 1.49
CA LEU A 76 -18.36 1.36 2.56
C LEU A 76 -17.07 0.56 2.37
N MET A 77 -15.92 1.21 2.52
CA MET A 77 -14.62 0.53 2.49
C MET A 77 -13.81 0.96 3.69
N VAL A 78 -13.27 0.00 4.42
CA VAL A 78 -12.35 0.21 5.52
C VAL A 78 -11.00 -0.34 5.11
N MET A 79 -9.96 0.44 5.33
CA MET A 79 -8.62 0.08 4.90
C MET A 79 -7.57 0.65 5.82
N SER A 80 -6.47 -0.08 5.89
CA SER A 80 -5.33 0.23 6.72
C SER A 80 -4.07 0.07 5.88
N GLN A 81 -3.09 0.91 6.15
CA GLN A 81 -1.78 0.88 5.53
C GLN A 81 -0.75 0.82 6.65
N VAL A 82 -0.06 -0.31 6.76
CA VAL A 82 0.96 -0.57 7.77
C VAL A 82 2.31 -0.55 7.08
N PHE A 83 3.21 0.30 7.58
CA PHE A 83 4.57 0.42 7.10
C PHE A 83 5.53 -0.14 8.14
N LEU A 84 6.32 -1.13 7.75
CA LEU A 84 7.29 -1.85 8.56
C LEU A 84 8.70 -1.56 8.02
N GLY A 85 9.61 -1.11 8.88
CA GLY A 85 10.98 -0.81 8.47
C GLY A 85 11.73 -0.03 9.54
N LYS A 86 13.06 -0.04 9.48
CA LYS A 86 13.90 0.77 10.38
C LYS A 86 13.86 2.24 9.96
N SER A 87 13.98 3.19 10.89
CA SER A 87 14.07 4.62 10.54
C SER A 87 15.15 4.85 9.46
N GLY A 88 14.75 5.41 8.32
CA GLY A 88 15.61 5.65 7.16
C GLY A 88 15.40 4.69 5.97
N THR A 89 14.67 3.58 6.14
CA THR A 89 14.27 2.67 5.05
C THR A 89 13.03 3.19 4.31
N GLU A 90 12.72 2.65 3.14
CA GLU A 90 11.64 3.09 2.24
C GLU A 90 10.27 3.14 2.93
N PHE A 91 9.97 2.12 3.73
CA PHE A 91 8.74 2.05 4.56
C PHE A 91 9.01 2.24 6.06
N GLY A 92 10.17 2.77 6.43
CA GLY A 92 10.56 2.97 7.83
C GLY A 92 10.04 4.28 8.41
N GLY A 93 9.38 4.24 9.57
CA GLY A 93 9.02 5.43 10.33
C GLY A 93 7.70 6.14 9.94
N TYR A 94 6.91 5.59 9.02
CA TYR A 94 5.60 6.13 8.64
C TYR A 94 4.45 5.69 9.55
N GLY A 95 4.65 4.61 10.32
CA GLY A 95 3.64 4.10 11.25
C GLY A 95 2.48 3.39 10.55
N GLN A 96 1.27 3.63 11.04
CA GLN A 96 0.04 2.97 10.58
C GLN A 96 -0.99 4.04 10.22
N ILE A 97 -1.58 3.93 9.04
CA ILE A 97 -2.63 4.83 8.56
C ILE A 97 -3.91 4.03 8.44
N TYR A 98 -5.01 4.56 8.97
CA TYR A 98 -6.33 3.97 8.87
C TYR A 98 -7.27 4.95 8.18
N TYR A 99 -8.10 4.45 7.28
CA TYR A 99 -9.02 5.26 6.52
C TYR A 99 -10.28 4.48 6.20
N PHE A 100 -11.39 5.20 6.22
CA PHE A 100 -12.69 4.72 5.79
C PHE A 100 -13.15 5.55 4.59
N ARG A 101 -13.83 4.91 3.65
CA ARG A 101 -14.38 5.54 2.46
C ARG A 101 -15.83 5.14 2.32
N LEU A 102 -16.70 6.15 2.30
CA LEU A 102 -18.09 5.98 1.91
C LEU A 102 -18.24 6.41 0.45
N LYS A 103 -18.82 5.55 -0.39
CA LYS A 103 -19.10 5.83 -1.79
C LYS A 103 -20.59 5.64 -2.04
N TYR A 104 -21.26 6.72 -2.45
CA TYR A 104 -22.61 6.68 -2.97
C TYR A 104 -22.58 6.83 -4.49
N SER A 105 -23.35 6.02 -5.22
CA SER A 105 -23.48 6.06 -6.68
C SER A 105 -24.95 6.28 -7.06
N PHE A 106 -25.23 7.28 -7.89
CA PHE A 106 -26.56 7.61 -8.44
C PHE A 106 -26.65 7.12 -9.88
#